data_AF-A0A2W7R834-F1
#
_entry.id   AF-A0A2W7R834-F1
#
_cell.length_a   1.000
_cell.length_b   1.000
_cell.length_c   1.000
_cell.angle_alpha   90.00
_cell.angle_beta   90.00
_cell.angle_gamma   90.00
#
_symmetry.space_group_name_H-M   'P 1'
#
loop_
_entity.id
_entity.type
_entity.pdbx_description
1 polymer ?
#
loop_
_entity_poly.entity_id
_entity_poly.type
_entity_poly.pdbx_seq_one_letter_code
_entity_poly.pdbx_strand_id
1 'polypeptide(L)'
;MNRKKIIQIIAIIFLLIGVFLLFPNTNWEERTSIYGFISVICGTLGSTVSIFIPSVFVYNFEEQNWNKKNEGYSITVLAKEHGMGKSPQIQSFILNDSGFQEVFLNQKIDFAGSVFIHGTRRFNGKVVIK
;
A
#
# COMPACT_ATOMS: atom_id res chain seq x y z
N MET A 1 0.34 8.63 -6.35
CA MET A 1 0.96 8.83 -5.02
C MET A 1 0.32 7.84 -4.04
N ASN A 2 1.12 7.06 -3.30
CA ASN A 2 0.61 6.01 -2.40
C ASN A 2 -0.38 6.62 -1.39
N ARG A 3 -1.60 6.07 -1.27
CA ARG A 3 -2.70 6.62 -0.44
C ARG A 3 -2.26 6.89 1.00
N LYS A 4 -1.38 6.03 1.52
CA LYS A 4 -0.73 6.19 2.83
C LYS A 4 0.02 7.52 2.96
N LYS A 5 0.81 7.87 1.94
CA LYS A 5 1.59 9.13 1.94
C LYS A 5 0.68 10.36 1.96
N ILE A 6 -0.44 10.34 1.24
CA ILE A 6 -1.40 11.45 1.24
C ILE A 6 -1.99 11.65 2.64
N ILE A 7 -2.46 10.58 3.27
CA ILE A 7 -3.06 10.63 4.61
C ILE A 7 -2.03 11.10 5.64
N GLN A 8 -0.79 10.63 5.56
CA GLN A 8 0.30 11.08 6.43
C GLN A 8 0.61 12.57 6.26
N ILE A 9 0.70 13.07 5.03
CA ILE A 9 0.94 14.50 4.78
C ILE A 9 -0.20 15.35 5.36
N ILE A 10 -1.45 14.95 5.13
CA ILE A 10 -2.62 15.65 5.69
C ILE A 10 -2.56 15.66 7.22
N ALA A 11 -2.26 14.51 7.83
CA ALA A 11 -2.15 14.39 9.28
C ALA A 11 -1.04 15.30 9.86
N ILE A 12 0.11 15.37 9.20
CA ILE A 12 1.22 16.27 9.58
C ILE A 12 0.79 17.73 9.50
N ILE A 13 0.08 18.14 8.43
CA ILE A 13 -0.43 19.51 8.28
C ILE A 13 -1.38 19.85 9.43
N PHE A 14 -2.32 18.96 9.77
CA PHE A 14 -3.24 19.16 10.89
C PHE A 14 -2.51 19.27 12.24
N LEU A 15 -1.46 18.45 12.47
CA LEU A 15 -0.64 18.55 13.68
C LEU A 15 0.10 19.89 13.75
N LEU A 16 0.69 20.36 12.65
CA LEU A 16 1.38 21.65 12.61
C LEU A 16 0.43 22.82 12.89
N ILE A 17 -0.77 22.80 12.29
CA ILE A 17 -1.81 23.80 12.55
C ILE A 17 -2.24 23.74 14.03
N GLY A 18 -2.44 22.54 14.57
CA GLY A 18 -2.82 22.36 15.97
C GLY A 18 -1.78 22.92 16.94
N VAL A 19 -0.50 22.63 16.71
CA VAL A 19 0.61 23.18 17.52
C VAL A 19 0.65 24.71 17.40
N PHE A 20 0.52 25.26 16.19
CA PHE A 20 0.57 26.71 15.98
C PHE A 20 -0.59 27.45 16.67
N LEU A 21 -1.79 26.87 16.66
CA LEU A 21 -2.97 27.46 17.30
C LEU A 21 -2.92 27.39 18.83
N LEU A 22 -2.29 26.34 19.39
CA LEU A 22 -2.18 26.14 20.83
C LEU A 22 -1.00 26.90 21.46
N PHE A 23 0.09 27.14 20.71
CA PHE A 23 1.32 27.75 21.24
C PHE A 23 1.13 29.16 21.83
N PRO A 24 0.37 30.09 21.22
CA PRO A 24 0.11 31.41 21.80
C PRO A 24 -1.16 31.46 22.67
N ASN A 25 -1.95 30.37 22.74
CA ASN A 25 -3.32 30.43 23.24
C ASN A 25 -3.65 29.26 24.19
N THR A 26 -3.06 29.31 25.39
CA THR A 26 -3.27 28.31 26.46
C THR A 26 -4.58 28.48 27.22
N ASN A 27 -5.36 29.54 26.96
CA ASN A 27 -6.70 29.69 27.53
C ASN A 27 -7.71 28.82 26.76
N TRP A 28 -8.22 27.79 27.43
CA TRP A 28 -9.13 26.79 26.87
C TRP A 28 -10.51 27.35 26.47
N GLU A 29 -10.83 28.56 26.89
CA GLU A 29 -12.12 29.22 26.59
C GLU A 29 -12.11 30.00 25.26
N GLU A 30 -10.94 30.23 24.65
CA GLU A 30 -10.87 30.90 23.36
C GLU A 30 -11.13 29.93 22.20
N ARG A 31 -11.94 30.36 21.22
CA ARG A 31 -12.32 29.57 20.03
C ARG A 31 -11.10 28.99 19.30
N THR A 32 -10.01 29.73 19.28
CA THR A 32 -8.70 29.34 18.72
C THR A 32 -8.11 28.10 19.38
N SER A 33 -8.24 27.96 20.70
CA SER A 33 -7.77 26.79 21.45
C SER A 33 -8.60 25.54 21.13
N ILE A 34 -9.93 25.69 20.98
CA ILE A 34 -10.83 24.61 20.56
C ILE A 34 -10.44 24.09 19.16
N TYR A 35 -10.22 24.98 18.18
CA TYR A 35 -9.80 24.56 16.83
C TYR A 35 -8.40 23.91 16.82
N GLY A 36 -7.49 24.39 17.66
CA GLY A 36 -6.18 23.78 17.87
C GLY A 36 -6.31 22.34 18.37
N PHE A 37 -7.12 22.11 19.40
CA PHE A 37 -7.36 20.78 19.96
C PHE A 37 -7.98 19.81 18.94
N ILE A 38 -9.01 20.24 18.20
CA ILE A 38 -9.62 19.43 17.12
C ILE A 38 -8.57 19.07 16.07
N SER A 39 -7.72 20.01 15.67
CA SER A 39 -6.67 19.78 14.68
C SER A 39 -5.65 18.73 15.16
N VAL A 40 -5.26 18.79 16.44
CA VAL A 40 -4.39 17.78 17.06
C VAL A 40 -5.06 16.40 17.07
N ILE A 41 -6.34 16.32 17.44
CA ILE A 41 -7.09 15.05 17.41
C ILE A 41 -7.14 14.48 15.99
N CYS A 42 -7.54 15.28 15.00
CA CYS A 42 -7.63 14.86 13.61
C CYS A 42 -6.27 14.41 13.06
N GLY A 43 -5.20 15.16 13.35
CA GLY A 43 -3.84 14.83 12.96
C GLY A 43 -3.34 13.54 13.62
N THR A 44 -3.66 13.33 14.90
CA THR A 44 -3.31 12.10 15.63
C THR A 44 -4.05 10.89 15.06
N LEU A 45 -5.38 10.99 14.93
CA LEU A 45 -6.21 9.92 14.36
C LEU A 45 -5.79 9.59 12.93
N GLY A 46 -5.55 10.59 12.09
CA GLY A 46 -5.08 10.39 10.72
C GLY A 46 -3.73 9.67 10.66
N SER A 47 -2.80 10.02 11.56
CA SER A 47 -1.51 9.34 11.69
C SER A 47 -1.68 7.89 12.12
N THR A 48 -2.51 7.63 13.15
CA THR A 48 -2.81 6.27 13.63
C THR A 48 -3.45 5.41 12.54
N VAL A 49 -4.45 5.93 11.82
CA VAL A 49 -5.10 5.22 10.71
C VAL A 49 -4.10 4.88 9.61
N SER A 50 -3.12 5.75 9.34
CA SER A 50 -2.10 5.50 8.32
C SER A 50 -1.22 4.28 8.61
N ILE A 51 -1.07 3.89 9.88
CA ILE A 51 -0.31 2.71 10.31
C ILE A 51 -0.97 1.43 9.79
N PHE A 52 -2.30 1.38 9.83
CA PHE A 52 -3.09 0.24 9.38
C PHE A 52 -3.20 0.11 7.86
N ILE A 53 -2.72 1.11 7.10
CA ILE A 53 -2.67 1.01 5.64
C ILE A 53 -1.42 0.20 5.26
N PRO A 54 -1.57 -1.02 4.73
CA PRO A 54 -0.45 -1.86 4.33
C PRO A 54 0.33 -1.15 3.22
N SER A 55 1.64 -1.05 3.41
CA SER A 55 2.56 -0.52 2.40
C SER A 55 3.15 -1.59 1.49
N VAL A 56 2.88 -2.86 1.82
CA VAL A 56 3.35 -4.03 1.07
C VAL A 56 2.27 -5.10 1.16
N PHE A 57 2.01 -5.78 0.04
CA PHE A 57 1.17 -6.96 -0.05
C PHE A 57 2.03 -8.11 -0.58
N VAL A 58 1.90 -9.29 0.03
CA VAL A 58 2.66 -10.48 -0.36
C VAL A 58 1.66 -11.56 -0.74
N TYR A 59 1.72 -11.99 -2.00
CA TYR A 59 0.93 -13.10 -2.52
C TYR A 59 1.84 -14.30 -2.71
N ASN A 60 1.68 -15.32 -1.87
CA ASN A 60 2.34 -16.61 -2.09
C ASN A 60 1.49 -17.43 -3.07
N PHE A 61 2.14 -18.06 -4.03
CA PHE A 61 1.48 -18.87 -5.05
C PHE A 61 2.19 -20.19 -5.26
N GLU A 62 1.40 -21.19 -5.61
CA GLU A 62 1.82 -22.53 -5.96
C GLU A 62 1.59 -22.78 -7.46
N GLU A 63 2.15 -23.88 -7.97
CA GLU A 63 2.00 -24.31 -9.36
C GLU A 63 0.54 -24.38 -9.83
N GLN A 64 -0.38 -24.70 -8.92
CA GLN A 64 -1.81 -24.81 -9.18
C GLN A 64 -2.52 -23.46 -9.35
N ASN A 65 -1.95 -22.36 -8.86
CA ASN A 65 -2.54 -21.02 -9.01
C ASN A 65 -2.33 -20.44 -10.42
N TRP A 66 -1.51 -21.07 -11.24
CA TRP A 66 -1.23 -20.64 -12.61
C TRP A 66 -2.36 -21.02 -13.56
N ASN A 67 -2.98 -20.01 -14.18
CA ASN A 67 -3.99 -20.21 -15.22
C ASN A 67 -3.32 -20.38 -16.59
N LYS A 68 -3.68 -21.44 -17.32
CA LYS A 68 -3.20 -21.65 -18.69
C LYS A 68 -3.78 -20.59 -19.64
N LYS A 69 -2.93 -20.00 -20.47
CA LYS A 69 -3.27 -19.05 -21.54
C LYS A 69 -2.64 -19.53 -22.85
N ASN A 70 -3.05 -18.93 -23.98
CA ASN A 70 -2.58 -19.33 -25.31
C ASN A 70 -1.04 -19.29 -25.46
N GLU A 71 -0.38 -18.37 -24.74
CA GLU A 71 1.08 -18.14 -24.83
C GLU A 71 1.85 -18.52 -23.54
N GLY A 72 1.26 -19.35 -22.66
CA GLY A 72 1.92 -19.82 -21.44
C GLY A 72 0.99 -19.84 -20.23
N TYR A 73 1.45 -19.29 -19.12
CA TYR A 73 0.72 -19.29 -17.86
C TYR A 73 0.61 -17.87 -17.29
N SER A 74 -0.49 -17.60 -16.59
CA SER A 74 -0.71 -16.32 -15.91
C SER A 74 -1.25 -16.48 -14.50
N ILE A 75 -0.73 -15.71 -13.57
CA ILE A 75 -1.34 -15.46 -12.27
C ILE A 75 -1.96 -14.07 -12.29
N THR A 76 -3.15 -13.96 -11.70
CA THR A 76 -3.85 -12.68 -11.53
C THR A 76 -4.00 -12.40 -10.05
N VAL A 77 -3.52 -11.23 -9.62
CA VAL A 77 -3.76 -10.70 -8.27
C VAL A 77 -4.65 -9.48 -8.41
N LEU A 78 -5.86 -9.53 -7.84
CA LEU A 78 -6.86 -8.49 -8.06
C LEU A 78 -6.55 -7.22 -7.26
N ALA A 79 -6.88 -6.05 -7.81
CA ALA A 79 -6.68 -4.76 -7.15
C ALA A 79 -7.29 -4.68 -5.74
N LYS A 80 -8.46 -5.31 -5.56
CA LYS A 80 -9.18 -5.40 -4.29
C LYS A 80 -8.45 -6.24 -3.23
N GLU A 81 -7.58 -7.17 -3.66
CA GLU A 81 -6.83 -8.05 -2.75
C GLU A 81 -5.56 -7.36 -2.25
N HIS A 82 -4.81 -6.71 -3.15
CA HIS A 82 -3.54 -6.09 -2.78
C HIS A 82 -3.65 -4.63 -2.32
N GLY A 83 -4.71 -3.90 -2.69
CA GLY A 83 -5.00 -2.56 -2.16
C GLY A 83 -4.03 -1.42 -2.58
N MET A 84 -3.00 -1.70 -3.38
CA MET A 84 -1.94 -0.75 -3.75
C MET A 84 -2.34 0.28 -4.84
N GLY A 85 -3.56 0.20 -5.36
CA GLY A 85 -4.06 1.12 -6.39
C GLY A 85 -3.56 0.77 -7.80
N LYS A 86 -3.51 1.77 -8.69
CA LYS A 86 -3.38 1.58 -10.15
C LYS A 86 -1.95 1.44 -10.68
N SER A 87 -0.95 1.73 -9.87
CA SER A 87 0.46 1.71 -10.31
C SER A 87 1.36 1.12 -9.22
N PRO A 88 1.09 -0.12 -8.79
CA PRO A 88 1.97 -0.78 -7.83
C PRO A 88 3.34 -1.08 -8.43
N GLN A 89 4.35 -1.12 -7.58
CA GLN A 89 5.63 -1.73 -7.88
C GLN A 89 5.55 -3.22 -7.54
N ILE A 90 5.99 -4.08 -8.46
CA ILE A 90 5.83 -5.53 -8.35
C ILE A 90 7.21 -6.19 -8.40
N GLN A 91 7.46 -7.11 -7.49
CA GLN A 91 8.65 -7.97 -7.48
C GLN A 91 8.22 -9.42 -7.41
N SER A 92 8.80 -10.27 -8.26
CA SER A 92 8.44 -11.69 -8.34
C SER A 92 9.60 -12.54 -7.84
N PHE A 93 9.28 -13.59 -7.10
CA PHE A 93 10.26 -14.51 -6.54
C PHE A 93 9.84 -15.94 -6.87
N ILE A 94 10.81 -16.76 -7.28
CA ILE A 94 10.66 -18.21 -7.41
C ILE A 94 11.18 -18.87 -6.13
N LEU A 95 10.50 -19.93 -5.69
CA LEU A 95 10.99 -20.81 -4.63
C LEU A 95 11.89 -21.89 -5.25
N ASN A 96 13.13 -21.97 -4.79
CA ASN A 96 14.11 -23.00 -5.13
C ASN A 96 14.61 -23.71 -3.85
N ASP A 97 15.52 -24.67 -3.98
CA ASP A 97 16.06 -25.45 -2.84
C ASP A 97 16.77 -24.58 -1.80
N SER A 98 17.27 -23.41 -2.20
CA SER A 98 17.95 -22.44 -1.33
C SER A 98 17.02 -21.34 -0.77
N GLY A 99 15.74 -21.35 -1.13
CA GLY A 99 14.74 -20.36 -0.69
C GLY A 99 14.18 -19.51 -1.82
N PHE A 100 13.89 -18.24 -1.54
CA PHE A 100 13.27 -17.33 -2.52
C PHE A 100 14.34 -16.56 -3.31
N GLN A 101 14.31 -16.68 -4.64
CA GLN A 101 15.17 -15.93 -5.56
C GLN A 101 14.33 -14.96 -6.39
N GLU A 102 14.75 -13.70 -6.48
CA GLU A 102 14.08 -12.71 -7.33
C GLU A 102 14.24 -13.07 -8.81
N VAL A 103 13.15 -13.00 -9.56
CA VAL A 103 13.11 -13.30 -10.98
C VAL A 103 12.35 -12.20 -11.72
N PHE A 104 12.84 -11.87 -12.91
CA PHE A 104 12.13 -10.95 -13.79
C PHE A 104 11.09 -11.72 -14.59
N LEU A 105 9.81 -11.39 -14.39
CA LEU A 105 8.67 -11.93 -15.12
C LEU A 105 7.98 -10.80 -15.87
N ASN A 106 7.35 -11.12 -16.99
CA ASN A 106 6.55 -10.13 -17.70
C ASN A 106 5.29 -9.83 -16.88
N GLN A 107 5.11 -8.57 -16.50
CA GLN A 107 4.03 -8.11 -15.64
C GLN A 107 3.19 -7.08 -16.40
N LYS A 108 1.87 -7.21 -16.31
CA LYS A 108 0.92 -6.23 -16.85
C LYS A 108 -0.01 -5.77 -15.73
N ILE A 109 -0.39 -4.49 -15.77
CA ILE A 109 -1.31 -3.89 -14.81
C ILE A 109 -2.51 -3.38 -15.60
N ASP A 110 -3.72 -3.75 -15.19
CA ASP A 110 -4.94 -3.22 -15.81
C ASP A 110 -5.31 -1.82 -15.27
N PHE A 111 -6.37 -1.23 -15.82
CA PHE A 111 -6.84 0.09 -15.39
C PHE A 111 -7.37 0.12 -13.94
N ALA A 112 -7.82 -1.02 -13.43
CA ALA A 112 -8.27 -1.16 -12.04
C ALA A 112 -7.11 -1.29 -11.05
N GLY A 113 -5.91 -1.62 -11.55
CA GLY A 113 -4.71 -1.86 -10.77
C GLY A 113 -4.41 -3.33 -10.53
N SER A 114 -5.19 -4.26 -11.10
CA SER A 114 -4.95 -5.70 -10.97
C SER A 114 -3.66 -6.08 -11.67
N VAL A 115 -2.90 -6.96 -11.04
CA VAL A 115 -1.58 -7.37 -11.50
C VAL A 115 -1.68 -8.74 -12.18
N PHE A 116 -1.16 -8.81 -13.40
CA PHE A 116 -1.06 -10.02 -14.20
C PHE A 116 0.41 -10.38 -14.36
N ILE A 117 0.80 -11.54 -13.86
CA ILE A 117 2.17 -12.05 -13.97
C ILE A 117 2.16 -13.19 -14.99
N HIS A 118 2.98 -13.06 -16.02
CA HIS A 118 3.11 -14.05 -17.08
C HIS A 118 4.40 -14.86 -16.92
N GLY A 119 4.29 -16.17 -17.10
CA GLY A 119 5.40 -17.11 -17.04
C GLY A 119 5.31 -18.16 -18.14
N THR A 120 6.48 -18.64 -18.60
CA THR A 120 6.58 -19.73 -19.58
C THR A 120 6.35 -21.11 -18.95
N ARG A 121 6.58 -21.23 -17.64
CA ARG A 121 6.38 -22.45 -16.85
C ARG A 121 5.64 -22.14 -15.56
N ARG A 122 5.02 -23.16 -14.98
CA ARG A 122 4.46 -23.12 -13.62
C ARG A 122 5.56 -23.37 -12.61
N PHE A 123 5.50 -22.68 -11.47
CA PHE A 123 6.40 -22.86 -10.34
C PHE A 123 5.79 -22.28 -9.07
N ASN A 124 6.33 -22.68 -7.92
CA ASN A 124 6.00 -22.11 -6.62
C ASN A 124 6.81 -20.83 -6.37
N GLY A 125 6.19 -19.84 -5.72
CA GLY A 125 6.85 -18.57 -5.52
C GLY A 125 6.02 -17.58 -4.72
N LYS A 126 6.44 -16.32 -4.78
CA LYS A 126 5.67 -15.21 -4.22
C LYS A 126 5.82 -13.95 -5.05
N VAL A 127 4.81 -13.11 -5.00
CA VAL A 127 4.86 -11.76 -5.55
C VAL A 127 4.70 -10.76 -4.42
N VAL A 128 5.57 -9.75 -4.42
CA VAL A 128 5.53 -8.62 -3.49
C VAL A 128 5.07 -7.39 -4.27
N ILE A 129 3.99 -6.76 -3.81
CA ILE A 129 3.36 -5.60 -4.42
C ILE A 129 3.46 -4.42 -3.45
N LYS A 130 3.99 -3.28 -3.91
CA LYS A 130 4.32 -2.08 -3.10
C LYS A 130 3.71 -0.80 -3.69
#